data_AF-A0A673A3X5-F1
#
_entry.id   AF-A0A673A3X5-F1
#
_cell.length_a   1.000
_cell.length_b   1.000
_cell.length_c   1.000
_cell.angle_alpha   90.00
_cell.angle_beta   90.00
_cell.angle_gamma   90.00
#
_symmetry.space_group_name_H-M   'P 1'
#
loop_
_entity.id
_entity.type
_entity.pdbx_description
1 polymer ?
#
loop_
_entity_poly.entity_id
_entity_poly.type
_entity_poly.pdbx_seq_one_letter_code
_entity_poly.pdbx_strand_id
1 'polypeptide(L)'
;FYKEQNYLLHPCPKPIIFDCRSRPRNVPVITGSKDLQNVNITLRILFRPVSTQLPRIFTSIGEDYDERVLPSITTEVLKAVVARFDAGELITQRELVSRQVSEDLTERASTFGLILDDVSLTHLTFGKEFTEAVEMKQVAQQEAERARFVVEKAEQQKQAAIISAEGDSQAALLIANSLMEAGDGLVELRKLEAAEDIAFHLNTYFLQFHRGI
;
A
#
# COMPACT_ATOMS: atom_id res chain seq x y z
N PHE A 1 8.44 18.53 89.99
CA PHE A 1 8.58 19.25 88.71
C PHE A 1 8.66 18.22 87.59
N TYR A 2 7.56 18.05 86.85
CA TYR A 2 7.49 17.12 85.72
C TYR A 2 8.38 17.62 84.59
N LYS A 3 9.24 16.73 84.08
CA LYS A 3 10.09 16.99 82.91
C LYS A 3 9.23 16.70 81.69
N GLU A 4 8.61 17.72 81.11
CA GLU A 4 7.88 17.60 79.85
C GLU A 4 8.85 17.13 78.76
N GLN A 5 8.71 15.87 78.35
CA GLN A 5 9.35 15.36 77.14
C GLN A 5 8.45 15.70 75.96
N ASN A 6 8.82 16.72 75.21
CA ASN A 6 8.22 17.03 73.92
C ASN A 6 8.67 15.98 72.90
N TYR A 7 7.83 14.98 72.66
CA TYR A 7 7.98 14.08 71.52
C TYR A 7 7.48 14.81 70.27
N LEU A 8 8.40 15.34 69.46
CA LEU A 8 8.09 15.74 68.10
C LEU A 8 7.76 14.47 67.30
N LEU A 9 6.46 14.16 67.16
CA LEU A 9 5.98 13.21 66.17
C LEU A 9 6.46 13.72 64.80
N HIS A 10 7.43 13.02 64.20
CA HIS A 10 7.81 13.28 62.82
C HIS A 10 6.53 13.28 61.95
N PRO A 11 6.30 14.31 61.11
CA PRO A 11 5.13 14.32 60.26
C PRO A 11 5.15 13.07 59.37
N CYS A 12 4.15 12.21 59.56
CA CYS A 12 4.00 10.98 58.79
C CYS A 12 3.91 11.35 57.30
N PRO A 13 4.76 10.80 56.41
CA PRO A 13 4.65 11.05 54.99
C PRO A 13 3.27 10.58 54.51
N LYS A 14 2.55 11.44 53.80
CA LYS A 14 1.24 11.11 53.22
C LYS A 14 1.40 9.92 52.27
N PRO A 15 0.47 8.93 52.28
CA PRO A 15 0.54 7.82 51.33
C PRO A 15 0.29 8.35 49.92
N ILE A 16 1.22 8.05 49.00
CA ILE A 16 1.10 8.37 47.58
C ILE A 16 0.44 7.16 46.91
N ILE A 17 -0.75 7.38 46.34
CA ILE A 17 -1.55 6.31 45.72
C ILE A 17 -1.17 6.23 44.24
N PHE A 18 -0.50 5.14 43.86
CA PHE A 18 -0.19 4.85 42.46
C PHE A 18 -1.28 4.03 41.80
N ASP A 19 -1.77 4.51 40.66
CA ASP A 19 -2.61 3.71 39.78
C ASP A 19 -1.73 2.84 38.87
N CYS A 20 -1.89 1.53 39.00
CA CYS A 20 -1.15 0.54 38.21
C CYS A 20 -1.91 0.05 36.98
N ARG A 21 -3.06 0.65 36.66
CA ARG A 21 -3.86 0.27 35.49
C ARG A 21 -3.22 0.77 34.21
N SER A 22 -3.46 0.02 33.13
CA SER A 22 -3.03 0.39 31.79
C SER A 22 -3.71 1.70 31.36
N ARG A 23 -2.90 2.68 30.95
CA ARG A 23 -3.36 3.99 30.51
C ARG A 23 -2.85 4.29 29.10
N PRO A 24 -3.71 4.81 28.21
CA PRO A 24 -3.27 5.18 26.88
C PRO A 24 -2.56 6.54 26.90
N ARG A 25 -1.47 6.65 26.14
CA ARG A 25 -0.77 7.91 25.87
C ARG A 25 -0.47 8.02 24.40
N ASN A 26 -0.79 9.18 23.82
CA ASN A 26 -0.39 9.51 22.46
C ASN A 26 0.84 10.42 22.50
N VAL A 27 1.89 10.06 21.77
CA VAL A 27 3.14 10.82 21.69
C VAL A 27 3.38 11.20 20.23
N PRO A 28 3.21 12.47 19.85
CA PRO A 28 3.58 12.97 18.53
C PRO A 28 5.10 13.17 18.46
N VAL A 29 5.72 12.72 17.38
CA VAL A 29 7.15 12.82 17.11
C VAL A 29 7.36 13.22 15.66
N ILE A 30 8.23 14.21 15.46
CA ILE A 30 8.70 14.61 14.14
C ILE A 30 10.11 14.06 13.96
N THR A 31 10.33 13.29 12.89
CA THR A 31 11.61 12.64 12.59
C THR A 31 11.92 12.69 11.10
N GLY A 32 13.20 12.60 10.76
CA GLY A 32 13.67 12.41 9.39
C GLY A 32 13.70 10.93 9.03
N SER A 33 13.28 10.58 7.81
CA SER A 33 13.51 9.27 7.19
C SER A 33 14.94 9.17 6.63
N LYS A 34 15.32 7.98 6.14
CA LYS A 34 16.62 7.72 5.50
C LYS A 34 16.90 8.62 4.29
N ASP A 35 15.86 8.97 3.54
CA ASP A 35 15.89 9.88 2.39
C ASP A 35 15.72 11.37 2.77
N LEU A 36 15.96 11.72 4.04
CA LEU A 36 15.92 13.08 4.59
C LEU A 36 14.55 13.75 4.49
N GLN A 37 13.46 12.99 4.47
CA GLN A 37 12.11 13.53 4.47
C GLN A 37 11.58 13.72 5.88
N ASN A 38 10.92 14.85 6.13
CA ASN A 38 10.24 15.10 7.40
C ASN A 38 8.96 14.26 7.48
N VAL A 39 8.89 13.40 8.50
CA VAL A 39 7.73 12.56 8.80
C VAL A 39 7.19 12.93 10.17
N ASN A 40 5.89 13.18 10.25
CA ASN A 40 5.18 13.37 11.50
C ASN A 40 4.46 12.08 11.86
N ILE A 41 4.85 11.49 12.98
CA ILE A 41 4.37 10.21 13.46
C ILE A 41 3.74 10.41 14.83
N THR A 42 2.53 9.89 15.02
CA THR A 42 1.92 9.77 16.35
C THR A 42 1.90 8.32 16.77
N LEU A 43 2.52 8.03 17.91
CA LEU A 43 2.51 6.72 18.52
C LEU A 43 1.49 6.70 19.66
N ARG A 44 0.62 5.69 19.66
CA ARG A 44 -0.26 5.37 20.79
C ARG A 44 0.38 4.25 21.59
N ILE A 45 0.57 4.50 22.88
CA ILE A 45 1.22 3.57 23.80
C ILE A 45 0.22 3.29 24.92
N LEU A 46 -0.08 2.02 25.17
CA LEU A 46 -0.78 1.56 26.35
C LEU A 46 0.26 1.05 27.33
N PHE A 47 0.41 1.71 28.47
CA PHE A 47 1.47 1.41 29.44
C PHE A 47 0.92 1.30 30.86
N ARG A 48 1.68 0.59 31.70
CA ARG A 48 1.47 0.52 33.15
C ARG A 48 2.80 0.33 33.89
N PRO A 49 2.94 0.86 35.11
CA PRO A 49 4.14 0.65 35.91
C PRO A 49 4.16 -0.77 36.50
N VAL A 50 5.36 -1.31 36.68
CA VAL A 50 5.54 -2.58 37.41
C VAL A 50 5.34 -2.35 38.90
N SER A 51 4.31 -2.98 39.49
CA SER A 51 3.95 -2.77 40.91
C SER A 51 5.10 -3.05 41.89
N THR A 52 5.99 -4.01 41.58
CA THR A 52 7.14 -4.34 42.43
C THR A 52 8.27 -3.30 42.34
N GLN A 53 8.31 -2.47 41.30
CA GLN A 53 9.35 -1.46 41.08
C GLN A 53 8.88 -0.03 41.37
N LEU A 54 7.62 0.17 41.77
CA LEU A 54 7.04 1.48 42.08
C LEU A 54 7.90 2.36 43.01
N PRO A 55 8.48 1.85 44.13
CA PRO A 55 9.31 2.68 44.98
C PRO A 55 10.56 3.21 44.25
N ARG A 56 11.14 2.38 43.36
CA ARG A 56 12.31 2.76 42.55
C ARG A 56 11.92 3.79 41.48
N ILE A 57 10.80 3.60 40.79
CA ILE A 57 10.29 4.54 39.78
C ILE A 57 10.05 5.90 40.42
N PHE A 58 9.37 5.93 41.57
CA PHE A 58 9.06 7.16 42.30
C PHE A 58 10.32 7.89 42.79
N THR A 59 11.30 7.16 43.33
CA THR A 59 12.56 7.76 43.83
C THR A 59 13.49 8.22 42.73
N SER A 60 13.52 7.55 41.58
CA SER A 60 14.43 7.87 40.47
C SER A 60 13.89 8.91 39.49
N ILE A 61 12.59 8.85 39.18
CA ILE A 61 11.98 9.65 38.12
C ILE A 61 10.99 10.67 38.68
N GLY A 62 10.23 10.29 39.71
CA GLY A 62 9.18 11.11 40.34
C GLY A 62 7.76 10.60 40.05
N GLU A 63 6.74 11.40 40.42
CA GLU A 63 5.33 11.09 40.12
C GLU A 63 5.02 11.20 38.62
N ASP A 64 5.67 12.14 37.92
CA ASP A 64 5.47 12.42 36.48
C ASP A 64 6.32 11.52 35.58
N TYR A 65 6.45 10.24 35.96
CA TYR A 65 7.34 9.30 35.26
C TYR A 65 6.92 9.06 33.81
N ASP A 66 5.62 9.09 33.54
CA ASP A 66 5.05 8.89 32.21
C ASP A 66 5.26 10.10 31.30
N GLU A 67 5.14 11.32 31.83
CA GLU A 67 5.39 12.55 31.06
C GLU A 67 6.87 12.72 30.70
N ARG A 68 7.77 12.25 31.56
CA ARG A 68 9.21 12.42 31.37
C ARG A 68 9.84 11.32 30.53
N VAL A 69 9.53 10.07 30.85
CA VAL A 69 10.21 8.91 30.25
C VAL A 69 9.63 8.61 28.88
N LEU A 70 8.29 8.49 28.75
CA LEU A 70 7.67 8.00 27.52
C LEU A 70 8.02 8.86 26.30
N PRO A 71 7.91 10.21 26.33
CA PRO A 71 8.28 11.01 25.17
C PRO A 71 9.76 10.91 24.81
N SER A 72 10.64 10.80 25.81
CA SER A 72 12.08 10.70 25.61
C SER A 72 12.45 9.40 24.89
N ILE A 73 12.05 8.25 25.45
CA ILE A 73 12.36 6.93 24.86
C ILE A 73 11.67 6.74 23.52
N THR A 74 10.44 7.24 23.37
CA THR A 74 9.68 7.12 22.12
C THR A 74 10.33 7.92 21.01
N THR A 75 10.79 9.14 21.31
CA THR A 75 11.50 9.99 20.34
C THR A 75 12.83 9.37 19.92
N GLU A 76 13.60 8.81 20.86
CA GLU A 76 14.86 8.12 20.57
C GLU A 76 14.65 6.91 19.66
N VAL A 77 13.74 6.00 20.04
CA VAL A 77 13.47 4.77 19.28
C VAL A 77 12.88 5.09 17.90
N LEU A 78 11.90 5.99 17.81
CA LEU A 78 11.35 6.37 16.51
C LEU A 78 12.40 6.97 15.59
N LYS A 79 13.28 7.85 16.08
CA LYS A 79 14.38 8.40 15.28
C LYS A 79 15.34 7.30 14.81
N ALA A 80 15.68 6.35 15.68
CA ALA A 80 16.60 5.27 15.35
C ALA A 80 16.04 4.29 14.32
N VAL A 81 14.75 3.95 14.41
CA VAL A 81 14.09 3.03 13.48
C VAL A 81 13.79 3.74 12.15
N VAL A 82 13.18 4.91 12.18
CA VAL A 82 12.74 5.64 10.98
C VAL A 82 13.92 6.08 10.11
N ALA A 83 15.08 6.37 10.69
CA ALA A 83 16.30 6.68 9.94
C ALA A 83 16.83 5.52 9.08
N ARG A 84 16.34 4.28 9.28
CA ARG A 84 16.74 3.09 8.50
C ARG A 84 15.85 2.85 7.28
N PHE A 85 14.66 3.45 7.25
CA PHE A 85 13.65 3.23 6.21
C PHE A 85 13.46 4.48 5.35
N ASP A 86 13.18 4.26 4.06
CA ASP A 86 12.80 5.34 3.16
C ASP A 86 11.33 5.74 3.39
N ALA A 87 10.96 6.98 3.08
CA ALA A 87 9.60 7.47 3.27
C ALA A 87 8.52 6.60 2.58
N GLY A 88 8.81 6.05 1.40
CA GLY A 88 7.91 5.11 0.70
C GLY A 88 7.77 3.75 1.39
N GLU A 89 8.82 3.27 2.06
CA GLU A 89 8.79 2.02 2.83
C GLU A 89 7.97 2.16 4.10
N LEU A 90 8.00 3.33 4.74
CA LEU A 90 7.16 3.62 5.91
C LEU A 90 5.66 3.54 5.61
N ILE A 91 5.26 3.77 4.35
CA ILE A 91 3.87 3.60 3.89
C ILE A 91 3.58 2.13 3.61
N THR A 92 4.44 1.47 2.82
CA THR A 92 4.19 0.12 2.31
C THR A 92 4.44 -0.98 3.34
N GLN A 93 5.41 -0.80 4.23
CA GLN A 93 5.85 -1.77 5.24
C GLN A 93 5.56 -1.29 6.67
N ARG A 94 4.48 -0.53 6.85
CA ARG A 94 4.09 0.06 8.15
C ARG A 94 4.02 -0.96 9.29
N GLU A 95 3.52 -2.17 9.02
CA GLU A 95 3.42 -3.24 10.01
C GLU A 95 4.79 -3.70 10.51
N LEU A 96 5.76 -3.83 9.61
CA LEU A 96 7.13 -4.21 9.96
C LEU A 96 7.78 -3.13 10.84
N VAL A 97 7.62 -1.86 10.46
CA VAL A 97 8.10 -0.72 11.24
C VAL A 97 7.45 -0.68 12.62
N SER A 98 6.13 -0.87 12.69
CA SER A 98 5.39 -0.87 13.97
C SER A 98 5.87 -1.98 14.90
N ARG A 99 6.12 -3.18 14.37
CA ARG A 99 6.66 -4.29 15.15
C ARG A 99 8.05 -3.98 15.69
N GLN A 100 8.94 -3.46 14.84
CA GLN A 100 10.31 -3.11 15.25
C GLN A 100 10.34 -2.00 16.29
N VAL A 101 9.50 -0.96 16.13
CA VAL A 101 9.35 0.09 17.15
C VAL A 101 8.83 -0.48 18.46
N SER A 102 7.85 -1.39 18.42
CA SER A 102 7.29 -2.01 19.62
C SER A 102 8.32 -2.84 20.38
N GLU A 103 9.12 -3.66 19.67
CA GLU A 103 10.20 -4.47 20.25
C GLU A 103 11.26 -3.58 20.93
N ASP A 104 11.82 -2.61 20.20
CA ASP A 104 12.86 -1.70 20.71
C ASP A 104 12.35 -0.83 21.88
N LEU A 105 11.10 -0.34 21.79
CA LEU A 105 10.50 0.50 22.82
C LEU A 105 10.19 -0.31 24.09
N THR A 106 9.75 -1.56 23.95
CA THR A 106 9.47 -2.45 25.09
C THR A 106 10.75 -2.78 25.84
N GLU A 107 11.84 -3.07 25.13
CA GLU A 107 13.16 -3.31 25.74
C GLU A 107 13.62 -2.08 26.54
N ARG A 108 13.55 -0.89 25.95
CA ARG A 108 13.92 0.36 26.63
C ARG A 108 13.02 0.69 27.82
N ALA A 109 11.70 0.55 27.67
CA ALA A 109 10.73 0.80 28.75
C ALA A 109 10.92 -0.12 29.96
N SER A 110 11.33 -1.37 29.72
CA SER A 110 11.60 -2.35 30.79
C SER A 110 12.71 -1.90 31.75
N THR A 111 13.70 -1.16 31.25
CA THR A 111 14.82 -0.62 32.06
C THR A 111 14.34 0.44 33.06
N PHE A 112 13.24 1.13 32.73
CA PHE A 112 12.59 2.12 33.59
C PHE A 112 11.46 1.53 34.46
N GLY A 113 11.25 0.21 34.41
CA GLY A 113 10.19 -0.45 35.18
C GLY A 113 8.78 -0.21 34.63
N LEU A 114 8.66 0.09 33.33
CA LEU A 114 7.39 0.26 32.64
C LEU A 114 7.09 -0.96 31.77
N ILE A 115 5.83 -1.40 31.79
CA ILE A 115 5.30 -2.43 30.90
C ILE A 115 4.48 -1.73 29.83
N LEU A 116 4.77 -2.05 28.57
CA LEU A 116 3.96 -1.64 27.44
C LEU A 116 3.06 -2.81 27.06
N ASP A 117 1.75 -2.65 27.24
CA ASP A 117 0.76 -3.68 26.89
C ASP A 117 0.41 -3.61 25.39
N ASP A 118 0.46 -2.42 24.79
CA ASP A 118 0.27 -2.21 23.35
C ASP A 118 1.04 -0.97 22.86
N VAL A 119 1.58 -1.07 21.65
CA VAL A 119 2.28 0.04 20.96
C VAL A 119 1.82 0.05 19.51
N SER A 120 1.13 1.12 19.13
CA SER A 120 0.48 1.25 17.83
C SER A 120 0.85 2.57 17.17
N LEU A 121 1.34 2.54 15.92
CA LEU A 121 1.40 3.74 15.07
C LEU A 121 -0.04 4.13 14.68
N THR A 122 -0.47 5.36 14.98
CA THR A 122 -1.82 5.84 14.63
C THR A 122 -1.80 6.75 13.42
N HIS A 123 -1.05 7.85 13.49
CA HIS A 123 -0.94 8.83 12.40
C HIS A 123 0.47 8.85 11.85
N LEU A 124 0.57 8.85 10.52
CA LEU A 124 1.81 8.99 9.79
C LEU A 124 1.53 9.94 8.62
N THR A 125 2.10 11.13 8.68
CA THR A 125 1.94 12.16 7.65
C THR A 125 3.30 12.64 7.16
N PHE A 126 3.38 12.86 5.86
CA PHE A 126 4.55 13.43 5.20
C PHE A 126 4.29 14.90 4.86
N GLY A 127 5.35 15.64 4.54
CA GLY A 127 5.22 16.96 3.94
C GLY A 127 4.34 16.91 2.69
N LYS A 128 3.49 17.94 2.51
CA LYS A 128 2.53 18.02 1.39
C LYS A 128 3.20 17.83 0.02
N GLU A 129 4.36 18.46 -0.16
CA GLU A 129 5.17 18.38 -1.39
C GLU A 129 5.62 16.95 -1.71
N PHE A 130 5.94 16.14 -0.68
CA PHE A 130 6.33 14.75 -0.86
C PHE A 130 5.12 13.89 -1.29
N THR A 131 3.98 14.06 -0.63
CA THR A 131 2.76 13.34 -1.02
C THR A 131 2.37 13.64 -2.46
N GLU A 132 2.40 14.91 -2.87
CA GLU A 132 2.14 15.33 -4.25
C GLU A 132 3.16 14.74 -5.24
N ALA A 133 4.46 14.76 -4.89
CA ALA A 133 5.50 14.18 -5.73
C ALA A 133 5.37 12.66 -5.90
N VAL A 134 4.98 11.94 -4.84
CA VAL A 134 4.74 10.49 -4.88
C VAL A 134 3.52 10.17 -5.74
N GLU A 135 2.42 10.91 -5.58
CA GLU A 135 1.23 10.75 -6.42
C GLU A 135 1.56 11.01 -7.91
N MET A 136 2.27 12.10 -8.21
CA MET A 136 2.71 12.38 -9.59
C MET A 136 3.61 11.28 -10.15
N LYS A 137 4.53 10.74 -9.34
CA LYS A 137 5.40 9.63 -9.75
C LYS A 137 4.60 8.36 -10.03
N GLN A 138 3.59 8.05 -9.22
CA GLN A 138 2.70 6.91 -9.45
C GLN A 138 1.90 7.07 -10.73
N VAL A 139 1.33 8.25 -10.98
CA VAL A 139 0.61 8.55 -12.23
C VAL A 139 1.54 8.39 -13.44
N ALA A 140 2.73 8.98 -13.40
CA ALA A 140 3.69 8.87 -14.50
C ALA A 140 4.15 7.42 -14.74
N GLN A 141 4.31 6.60 -13.69
CA GLN A 141 4.63 5.18 -13.82
C GLN A 141 3.47 4.40 -14.46
N GLN A 142 2.23 4.63 -14.03
CA GLN A 142 1.04 4.00 -14.61
C GLN A 142 0.84 4.41 -16.08
N GLU A 143 1.07 5.68 -16.42
CA GLU A 143 1.01 6.17 -17.79
C GLU A 143 2.08 5.52 -18.67
N ALA A 144 3.31 5.39 -18.16
CA ALA A 144 4.40 4.72 -18.86
C ALA A 144 4.09 3.22 -19.09
N GLU A 145 3.55 2.53 -18.09
CA GLU A 145 3.14 1.13 -18.20
C GLU A 145 1.99 0.95 -19.19
N ARG A 146 0.99 1.85 -19.15
CA ARG A 146 -0.09 1.88 -20.13
C ARG A 146 0.41 2.12 -21.54
N ALA A 147 1.34 3.07 -21.72
CA ALA A 147 1.94 3.35 -23.02
C ALA A 147 2.70 2.13 -23.56
N ARG A 148 3.47 1.43 -22.71
CA ARG A 148 4.12 0.17 -23.08
C ARG A 148 3.11 -0.89 -23.52
N PHE A 149 2.02 -1.07 -22.78
CA PHE A 149 0.98 -2.02 -23.13
C PHE A 149 0.30 -1.69 -24.47
N VAL A 150 0.09 -0.41 -24.76
CA VAL A 150 -0.47 0.03 -26.06
C VAL A 150 0.49 -0.29 -27.20
N VAL A 151 1.79 -0.03 -27.02
CA VAL A 151 2.81 -0.36 -28.03
C VAL A 151 2.89 -1.87 -28.25
N GLU A 152 2.95 -2.66 -27.18
CA GLU A 152 2.99 -4.12 -27.26
C GLU A 152 1.75 -4.69 -27.95
N LYS A 153 0.55 -4.16 -27.64
CA LYS A 153 -0.69 -4.53 -28.32
C LYS A 153 -0.64 -4.18 -29.81
N ALA A 154 -0.11 -3.03 -30.18
CA ALA A 154 0.03 -2.62 -31.57
C ALA A 154 1.02 -3.52 -32.35
N GLU A 155 2.14 -3.91 -31.71
CA GLU A 155 3.09 -4.86 -32.28
C GLU A 155 2.45 -6.24 -32.50
N GLN A 156 1.72 -6.76 -31.51
CA GLN A 156 0.99 -8.02 -31.64
C GLN A 156 -0.06 -7.97 -32.75
N GLN A 157 -0.82 -6.87 -32.86
CA GLN A 157 -1.80 -6.68 -33.93
C GLN A 157 -1.14 -6.61 -35.31
N LYS A 158 -0.01 -5.92 -35.43
CA LYS A 158 0.77 -5.87 -36.68
C LYS A 158 1.25 -7.27 -37.07
N GLN A 159 1.79 -8.04 -36.13
CA GLN A 159 2.25 -9.40 -36.39
C GLN A 159 1.09 -10.31 -36.82
N ALA A 160 -0.06 -10.22 -36.15
CA ALA A 160 -1.26 -10.96 -36.53
C ALA A 160 -1.74 -10.62 -37.94
N ALA A 161 -1.71 -9.34 -38.33
CA ALA A 161 -2.09 -8.90 -39.67
C ALA A 161 -1.15 -9.42 -40.76
N ILE A 162 0.17 -9.44 -40.51
CA ILE A 162 1.16 -10.02 -41.44
C ILE A 162 0.91 -11.51 -41.62
N ILE A 163 0.76 -12.26 -40.52
CA ILE A 163 0.50 -13.70 -40.56
C ILE A 163 -0.82 -14.00 -41.29
N SER A 164 -1.87 -13.19 -41.06
CA SER A 164 -3.14 -13.34 -41.78
C SER A 164 -2.97 -13.09 -43.28
N ALA A 165 -2.29 -12.01 -43.67
CA ALA A 165 -2.08 -11.69 -45.08
C ALA A 165 -1.21 -12.74 -45.80
N GLU A 166 -0.19 -13.28 -45.13
CA GLU A 166 0.60 -14.41 -45.63
C GLU A 166 -0.26 -15.67 -45.78
N GLY A 167 -1.13 -15.96 -44.81
CA GLY A 167 -2.08 -17.06 -44.86
C GLY A 167 -3.07 -16.93 -46.03
N ASP A 168 -3.64 -15.73 -46.23
CA ASP A 168 -4.55 -15.44 -47.34
C ASP A 168 -3.85 -15.55 -48.70
N SER A 169 -2.60 -15.06 -48.80
CA SER A 169 -1.80 -15.18 -50.01
C SER A 169 -1.47 -16.63 -50.35
N GLN A 170 -1.06 -17.43 -49.36
CA GLN A 170 -0.81 -18.86 -49.54
C GLN A 170 -2.09 -19.61 -49.92
N ALA A 171 -3.21 -19.31 -49.27
CA ALA A 171 -4.51 -19.88 -49.62
C ALA A 171 -4.92 -19.52 -51.05
N ALA A 172 -4.77 -18.26 -51.47
CA ALA A 172 -5.06 -17.82 -52.83
C ALA A 172 -4.18 -18.52 -53.87
N LEU A 173 -2.88 -18.71 -53.59
CA LEU A 173 -1.97 -19.45 -54.46
C LEU A 173 -2.39 -20.93 -54.59
N LEU A 174 -2.76 -21.58 -53.48
CA LEU A 174 -3.24 -22.97 -53.50
C LEU A 174 -4.55 -23.11 -54.29
N ILE A 175 -5.48 -22.16 -54.12
CA ILE A 175 -6.72 -22.11 -54.90
C ILE A 175 -6.41 -21.89 -56.39
N ALA A 176 -5.53 -20.95 -56.73
CA ALA A 176 -5.16 -20.68 -58.13
C ALA A 176 -4.50 -21.91 -58.78
N ASN A 177 -3.58 -22.57 -58.09
CA ASN A 177 -2.92 -23.78 -58.57
C ASN A 177 -3.93 -24.93 -58.77
N SER A 178 -4.82 -25.15 -57.79
CA SER A 178 -5.85 -26.20 -57.90
C SER A 178 -6.86 -25.92 -59.03
N LEU A 179 -7.22 -24.66 -59.28
CA LEU A 179 -8.05 -24.28 -60.43
C LEU A 179 -7.33 -24.51 -61.77
N MET A 180 -6.02 -24.25 -61.83
CA MET A 180 -5.19 -24.51 -63.01
C MET A 180 -5.12 -26.01 -63.33
N GLU A 181 -5.02 -26.87 -62.32
CA GLU A 181 -5.01 -28.33 -62.48
C GLU A 181 -6.40 -28.89 -62.86
N ALA A 182 -7.49 -28.30 -62.34
CA ALA A 182 -8.85 -28.79 -62.56
C ALA A 182 -9.49 -28.32 -63.88
N GLY A 183 -8.90 -27.35 -64.57
CA GLY A 183 -9.29 -26.91 -65.93
C GLY A 183 -10.51 -25.98 -66.00
N ASP A 184 -10.69 -25.35 -67.17
CA ASP A 184 -11.63 -24.23 -67.45
C ASP A 184 -13.11 -24.54 -67.12
N GLY A 185 -13.48 -25.83 -67.08
CA GLY A 185 -14.83 -26.28 -66.74
C GLY A 185 -15.28 -25.94 -65.32
N LEU A 186 -14.36 -25.87 -64.35
CA LEU A 186 -14.69 -25.56 -62.95
C LEU A 186 -14.97 -24.06 -62.73
N VAL A 187 -14.33 -23.21 -63.53
CA VAL A 187 -14.55 -21.75 -63.53
C VAL A 187 -15.92 -21.42 -64.12
N GLU A 188 -16.30 -22.07 -65.23
CA GLU A 188 -17.64 -21.93 -65.83
C GLU A 188 -18.75 -22.40 -64.87
N LEU A 189 -18.54 -23.50 -64.16
CA LEU A 189 -19.52 -24.03 -63.19
C LEU A 189 -19.73 -23.07 -62.00
N ARG A 190 -18.64 -22.49 -61.46
CA ARG A 190 -18.69 -21.45 -60.42
C ARG A 190 -19.39 -20.17 -60.88
N LYS A 191 -19.22 -19.76 -62.15
CA LYS A 191 -19.93 -18.58 -62.71
C LYS A 191 -21.44 -18.84 -62.78
N LEU A 192 -21.85 -20.05 -63.15
CA LEU A 192 -23.26 -20.44 -63.18
C LEU A 192 -23.89 -20.45 -61.78
N GLU A 193 -23.21 -21.02 -60.78
CA GLU A 193 -23.67 -21.01 -59.39
C GLU A 193 -23.81 -19.58 -58.84
N ALA A 194 -22.81 -18.71 -59.07
CA ALA A 194 -22.88 -17.31 -58.64
C ALA A 194 -24.03 -16.55 -59.34
N ALA A 195 -24.29 -16.85 -60.62
CA ALA A 195 -25.42 -16.27 -61.35
C ALA A 195 -26.77 -16.74 -60.79
N GLU A 196 -26.87 -18.01 -60.38
CA GLU A 196 -28.06 -18.57 -59.74
C GLU A 196 -28.33 -17.90 -58.39
N ASP A 197 -27.31 -17.73 -57.54
CA ASP A 197 -27.43 -17.06 -56.23
C ASP A 197 -27.85 -15.59 -56.37
N ILE A 198 -27.27 -14.87 -57.33
CA ILE A 198 -27.65 -13.47 -57.62
C ILE A 198 -29.11 -13.42 -58.09
N ALA A 199 -29.53 -14.33 -58.98
CA ALA A 199 -30.91 -14.40 -59.45
C ALA A 199 -31.88 -14.72 -58.30
N PHE A 200 -31.50 -15.62 -57.39
CA PHE A 200 -32.29 -15.96 -56.21
C PHE A 200 -32.45 -14.77 -55.26
N HIS A 201 -31.36 -14.05 -54.96
CA HIS A 201 -31.41 -12.85 -54.12
C HIS A 201 -32.27 -11.74 -54.76
N LEU A 202 -32.08 -11.46 -56.06
CA LEU A 202 -32.86 -10.45 -56.78
C LEU A 202 -34.36 -10.80 -56.80
N ASN A 203 -34.71 -12.07 -57.02
CA ASN A 203 -36.10 -12.52 -56.95
C ASN A 203 -36.69 -12.33 -55.55
N THR A 204 -35.92 -12.63 -54.51
CA THR A 204 -36.33 -12.46 -53.11
C THR A 204 -36.59 -10.98 -52.79
N TYR A 205 -35.71 -10.07 -53.22
CA TYR A 205 -35.90 -8.63 -53.05
C TYR A 205 -37.08 -8.09 -53.86
N PHE A 206 -37.29 -8.59 -55.09
CA PHE A 206 -38.41 -8.21 -55.93
C PHE A 206 -39.76 -8.61 -55.31
N LEU A 207 -39.85 -9.83 -54.76
CA LEU A 207 -41.05 -10.33 -54.08
C LEU A 207 -41.33 -9.59 -52.76
N GLN A 208 -40.30 -9.13 -52.04
CA GLN A 208 -40.47 -8.28 -50.87
C GLN A 208 -40.96 -6.87 -51.24
N PHE A 209 -40.46 -6.30 -52.34
CA PHE A 209 -40.87 -4.96 -52.81
C PHE A 209 -42.35 -4.93 -53.25
N HIS A 210 -42.87 -6.01 -53.84
CA HIS A 210 -44.28 -6.13 -54.23
C HIS A 210 -45.25 -6.53 -53.10
N ARG A 211 -44.77 -7.02 -51.95
CA ARG A 211 -45.59 -7.27 -50.76
C ARG A 211 -45.65 -6.09 -49.78
N GLY A 212 -44.95 -4.99 -50.08
CA GLY A 212 -44.87 -3.78 -49.26
C GLY A 212 -45.66 -2.56 -49.77
N ILE A 213 -46.50 -2.73 -50.81
CA ILE A 213 -47.54 -1.78 -51.26
C ILE A 213 -48.89 -2.45 -51.02
#